data_AF-A0A3A9SPW5-F1
#
_entry.id   AF-A0A3A9SPW5-F1
#
_cell.length_a   1.000
_cell.length_b   1.000
_cell.length_c   1.000
_cell.angle_alpha   90.00
_cell.angle_beta   90.00
_cell.angle_gamma   90.00
#
_symmetry.space_group_name_H-M   'P 1'
#
loop_
_entity.id
_entity.type
_entity.pdbx_description
1 polymer ?
#
loop_
_entity_poly.entity_id
_entity_poly.type
_entity_poly.pdbx_seq_one_letter_code
_entity_poly.pdbx_strand_id
1 'polypeptide(L)'
;MRDFSKIILWIGLAVLLAGIGYKGYQMFISKDADVEIQETDTMFESVEEIPNVAEEVNSQETVAEGEYKYMEKFPEAGNPDFDLERADEWFYSSKPEDFEDDVIRNLAAEYINKGYDITDARIIMDKTGAGVGFGDYGFVNGFEVADPKDDFGTTCAMVYKATREEFDLFAEEFFDGEEYEEKSDGNATVLKSGGYTLTYRPDDELFIYDIDLSAGSVG
;
A
#
# COMPACT_ATOMS: atom_id res chain seq x y z
N MET A 1 -29.67 -4.69 11.41
CA MET A 1 -28.35 -4.29 11.93
C MET A 1 -27.60 -3.72 10.74
N ARG A 2 -27.07 -2.50 10.85
CA ARG A 2 -26.33 -1.85 9.75
C ARG A 2 -24.87 -2.25 9.90
N ASP A 3 -24.29 -2.86 8.87
CA ASP A 3 -22.86 -3.19 8.77
C ASP A 3 -22.02 -1.92 8.90
N PHE A 4 -21.15 -1.88 9.91
CA PHE A 4 -20.15 -0.83 10.10
C PHE A 4 -18.76 -1.23 9.57
N SER A 5 -18.58 -2.47 9.10
CA SER A 5 -17.33 -3.01 8.56
C SER A 5 -16.86 -2.35 7.25
N LYS A 6 -17.75 -1.67 6.51
CA LYS A 6 -17.41 -1.05 5.22
C LYS A 6 -16.88 0.40 5.31
N ILE A 7 -16.75 0.97 6.50
CA ILE A 7 -16.42 2.40 6.68
C ILE A 7 -14.94 2.64 7.06
N ILE A 8 -14.21 1.61 7.49
CA ILE A 8 -12.85 1.81 8.04
C ILE A 8 -11.78 1.91 6.93
N LEU A 9 -11.98 1.29 5.77
CA LEU A 9 -11.02 1.33 4.65
C LEU A 9 -10.83 2.73 4.03
N TRP A 10 -11.83 3.63 4.15
CA TRP A 10 -11.82 4.94 3.49
C TRP A 10 -11.28 6.09 4.35
N ILE A 11 -11.22 5.92 5.68
CA ILE A 11 -10.83 7.00 6.59
C ILE A 11 -9.30 7.18 6.59
N GLY A 12 -8.53 6.09 6.49
CA GLY A 12 -7.06 6.16 6.36
C GLY A 12 -6.63 6.94 5.11
N LEU A 13 -7.20 6.58 3.95
CA LEU A 13 -6.94 7.28 2.69
C LEU A 13 -7.45 8.72 2.71
N ALA A 14 -8.61 9.00 3.31
CA ALA A 14 -9.15 10.36 3.40
C ALA A 14 -8.36 11.27 4.36
N VAL A 15 -7.75 10.75 5.42
CA VAL A 15 -6.90 11.52 6.33
C VAL A 15 -5.54 11.81 5.70
N LEU A 16 -4.97 10.85 4.96
CA LEU A 16 -3.78 11.07 4.11
C LEU A 16 -4.04 12.11 3.01
N LEU A 17 -5.16 11.98 2.27
CA LEU A 17 -5.57 12.94 1.25
C LEU A 17 -5.95 14.33 1.83
N ALA A 18 -6.47 14.40 3.06
CA ALA A 18 -6.79 15.67 3.71
C ALA A 18 -5.56 16.40 4.25
N GLY A 19 -4.50 15.69 4.67
CA GLY A 19 -3.21 16.28 5.00
C GLY A 19 -2.52 16.90 3.77
N ILE A 20 -2.63 16.22 2.64
CA ILE A 20 -2.16 16.67 1.32
C ILE A 20 -2.93 17.92 0.82
N GLY A 21 -4.24 17.97 1.05
CA GLY A 21 -5.09 19.08 0.62
C GLY A 21 -4.73 20.45 1.20
N TYR A 22 -3.96 20.52 2.29
CA TYR A 22 -3.57 21.78 2.92
C TYR A 22 -2.43 22.51 2.16
N LYS A 23 -1.50 21.77 1.53
CA LYS A 23 -0.42 22.39 0.70
C LYS A 23 -0.94 22.90 -0.64
N GLY A 24 -1.94 22.24 -1.24
CA GLY A 24 -2.58 22.69 -2.48
C GLY A 24 -3.35 24.01 -2.34
N TYR A 25 -3.92 24.31 -1.16
CA TYR A 25 -4.76 25.50 -0.98
C TYR A 25 -3.97 26.83 -0.85
N GLN A 26 -2.67 26.77 -0.56
CA GLN A 26 -1.81 27.96 -0.45
C GLN A 26 -1.14 28.37 -1.78
N MET A 27 -1.18 27.53 -2.82
CA MET A 27 -0.50 27.79 -4.11
C MET A 27 -1.41 28.24 -5.26
N PHE A 28 -2.71 28.47 -5.02
CA PHE A 28 -3.63 29.04 -6.02
C PHE A 28 -3.57 30.57 -6.09
N ILE A 29 -2.40 31.16 -6.40
CA ILE A 29 -2.32 32.43 -7.15
C ILE A 29 -1.07 32.41 -8.05
N SER A 30 -1.17 31.80 -9.24
CA SER A 30 -0.44 32.17 -10.48
C SER A 30 -0.56 31.02 -11.50
N LYS A 31 -1.57 31.03 -12.37
CA LYS A 31 -1.49 31.44 -13.79
C LYS A 31 -0.52 30.64 -14.68
N ASP A 32 -1.15 29.94 -15.63
CA ASP A 32 -0.74 29.59 -17.00
C ASP A 32 0.64 28.92 -17.20
N ALA A 33 0.62 27.61 -17.52
CA ALA A 33 1.63 26.99 -18.38
C ALA A 33 1.11 25.70 -19.02
N ASP A 34 0.89 25.75 -20.34
CA ASP A 34 0.78 24.57 -21.21
C ASP A 34 2.13 23.83 -21.23
N VAL A 35 2.14 22.52 -21.00
CA VAL A 35 3.32 21.67 -21.26
C VAL A 35 2.86 20.34 -21.89
N GLU A 36 3.34 20.10 -23.12
CA GLU A 36 3.26 18.84 -23.84
C GLU A 36 4.07 17.75 -23.10
N ILE A 37 3.46 16.57 -22.88
CA ILE A 37 4.14 15.41 -22.31
C ILE A 37 4.62 14.51 -23.44
N GLN A 38 5.92 14.24 -23.48
CA GLN A 38 6.53 13.21 -24.32
C GLN A 38 6.32 11.83 -23.68
N GLU A 39 5.75 10.92 -24.47
CA GLU A 39 5.64 9.49 -24.16
C GLU A 39 7.05 8.89 -23.98
N THR A 40 7.26 8.16 -22.90
CA THR A 40 8.45 7.32 -22.73
C THR A 40 8.04 5.86 -22.71
N ASP A 41 8.41 5.15 -23.78
CA ASP A 41 8.31 3.71 -23.93
C ASP A 41 9.17 3.00 -22.87
N THR A 42 8.54 2.27 -21.95
CA THR A 42 9.22 1.22 -21.18
C THR A 42 9.09 -0.11 -21.91
N MET A 43 10.19 -0.52 -22.54
CA MET A 43 10.36 -1.86 -23.09
C MET A 43 10.64 -2.88 -21.99
N PHE A 44 9.87 -3.97 -21.97
CA PHE A 44 10.33 -5.25 -21.43
C PHE A 44 10.28 -6.29 -22.55
N GLU A 45 11.45 -6.88 -22.84
CA GLU A 45 11.67 -7.91 -23.85
C GLU A 45 10.89 -9.20 -23.53
N SER A 46 10.28 -9.76 -24.57
CA SER A 46 9.58 -11.03 -24.57
C SER A 46 10.52 -12.22 -24.32
N VAL A 47 10.10 -13.18 -23.48
CA VAL A 47 10.69 -14.53 -23.44
C VAL A 47 9.59 -15.58 -23.60
N GLU A 48 9.92 -16.58 -24.41
CA GLU A 48 9.08 -17.52 -25.15
C GLU A 48 8.17 -18.45 -24.31
N GLU A 49 7.06 -18.87 -24.93
CA GLU A 49 6.08 -19.86 -24.45
C GLU A 49 6.68 -21.26 -24.21
N ILE A 50 6.33 -21.89 -23.07
CA ILE A 50 6.46 -23.34 -22.84
C ILE A 50 5.21 -23.82 -22.05
N PRO A 51 4.62 -25.01 -22.35
CA PRO A 51 3.20 -25.26 -22.10
C PRO A 51 2.85 -25.72 -20.68
N ASN A 52 1.59 -25.41 -20.36
CA ASN A 52 0.72 -25.78 -19.24
C ASN A 52 0.77 -27.28 -18.85
N VAL A 53 0.99 -27.56 -17.55
CA VAL A 53 0.50 -28.76 -16.85
C VAL A 53 0.20 -28.39 -15.38
N ALA A 54 -1.04 -28.67 -14.95
CA ALA A 54 -1.66 -28.36 -13.68
C ALA A 54 -1.20 -29.22 -12.48
N GLU A 55 -1.47 -28.75 -11.25
CA GLU A 55 -2.13 -29.56 -10.20
C GLU A 55 -2.62 -28.67 -9.05
N GLU A 56 -3.94 -28.68 -8.81
CA GLU A 56 -4.58 -28.18 -7.59
C GLU A 56 -4.14 -29.00 -6.39
N VAL A 57 -3.64 -28.36 -5.34
CA VAL A 57 -3.66 -28.92 -4.00
C VAL A 57 -4.30 -27.89 -3.08
N ASN A 58 -5.61 -28.03 -2.94
CA ASN A 58 -6.42 -27.37 -1.94
C ASN A 58 -6.17 -28.03 -0.58
N SER A 59 -5.57 -27.28 0.35
CA SER A 59 -5.70 -27.53 1.78
C SER A 59 -5.76 -26.20 2.51
N GLN A 60 -6.95 -25.62 2.59
CA GLN A 60 -7.25 -24.55 3.55
C GLN A 60 -7.22 -25.13 4.97
N GLU A 61 -6.15 -24.87 5.71
CA GLU A 61 -6.21 -24.80 7.17
C GLU A 61 -6.82 -23.44 7.52
N THR A 62 -7.97 -23.44 8.18
CA THR A 62 -8.61 -22.23 8.69
C THR A 62 -7.88 -21.76 9.95
N VAL A 63 -7.14 -20.64 9.89
CA VAL A 63 -6.61 -20.01 11.09
C VAL A 63 -7.74 -19.39 11.92
N ALA A 64 -7.62 -19.56 13.23
CA ALA A 64 -8.58 -19.03 14.18
C ALA A 64 -8.53 -17.49 14.18
N GLU A 65 -9.70 -16.85 14.20
CA GLU A 65 -9.83 -15.40 14.38
C GLU A 65 -8.96 -14.91 15.55
N GLY A 66 -7.91 -14.12 15.26
CA GLY A 66 -7.28 -13.24 16.26
C GLY A 66 -5.78 -13.30 16.49
N GLU A 67 -5.01 -14.14 15.79
CA GLU A 67 -3.52 -14.11 15.88
C GLU A 67 -2.88 -13.99 14.50
N TYR A 68 -2.86 -12.76 13.97
CA TYR A 68 -2.10 -12.41 12.77
C TYR A 68 -0.64 -12.10 13.15
N LYS A 69 0.32 -12.64 12.41
CA LYS A 69 1.76 -12.55 12.70
C LYS A 69 2.30 -11.12 12.47
N TYR A 70 1.83 -10.45 11.44
CA TYR A 70 2.34 -9.13 11.01
C TYR A 70 1.30 -8.02 11.11
N MET A 71 0.14 -8.30 11.69
CA MET A 71 -0.94 -7.35 11.86
C MET A 71 -1.32 -7.18 13.32
N GLU A 72 -1.81 -5.99 13.65
CA GLU A 72 -2.33 -5.67 14.97
C GLU A 72 -3.70 -5.04 14.88
N LYS A 73 -4.47 -5.16 15.95
CA LYS A 73 -5.80 -4.58 16.01
C LYS A 73 -5.71 -3.06 16.01
N PHE A 74 -6.50 -2.40 15.17
CA PHE A 74 -6.64 -0.95 15.20
C PHE A 74 -7.10 -0.50 16.59
N PRO A 75 -6.59 0.65 17.09
CA PRO A 75 -7.04 1.19 18.36
C PRO A 75 -8.54 1.54 18.30
N GLU A 76 -9.28 1.18 19.35
CA GLU A 76 -10.76 1.37 19.40
C GLU A 76 -11.21 2.84 19.31
N ALA A 77 -10.29 3.77 19.59
CA ALA A 77 -10.47 5.20 19.37
C ALA A 77 -9.25 5.72 18.60
N GLY A 78 -9.50 6.53 17.56
CA GLY A 78 -8.44 7.29 16.91
C GLY A 78 -7.66 8.11 17.94
N ASN A 79 -6.40 8.41 17.64
CA ASN A 79 -5.54 9.10 18.59
C ASN A 79 -6.13 10.50 18.92
N PRO A 80 -6.58 10.77 20.16
CA PRO A 80 -7.18 12.05 20.51
C PRO A 80 -6.16 13.19 20.46
N ASP A 81 -4.86 12.86 20.44
CA ASP A 81 -3.75 13.79 20.29
C ASP A 81 -3.27 13.89 18.83
N PHE A 82 -4.01 13.33 17.86
CA PHE A 82 -3.70 13.54 16.44
C PHE A 82 -3.86 15.01 16.07
N ASP A 83 -2.75 15.62 15.71
CA ASP A 83 -2.66 17.02 15.30
C ASP A 83 -2.21 17.08 13.84
N LEU A 84 -3.14 17.47 12.96
CA LEU A 84 -2.88 17.60 11.53
C LEU A 84 -1.76 18.62 11.26
N GLU A 85 -1.61 19.65 12.09
CA GLU A 85 -0.56 20.67 11.91
C GLU A 85 0.85 20.11 12.16
N ARG A 86 0.94 18.95 12.83
CA ARG A 86 2.20 18.25 13.14
C ARG A 86 2.37 16.95 12.36
N ALA A 87 1.46 16.62 11.45
CA ALA A 87 1.54 15.43 10.62
C ALA A 87 2.89 15.35 9.87
N ASP A 88 3.36 16.49 9.32
CA ASP A 88 4.65 16.61 8.64
C ASP A 88 5.87 16.28 9.54
N GLU A 89 5.73 16.23 10.88
CA GLU A 89 6.82 15.82 11.78
C GLU A 89 7.00 14.29 11.86
N TRP A 90 5.97 13.53 11.49
CA TRP A 90 5.92 12.08 11.68
C TRP A 90 5.83 11.33 10.35
N PHE A 91 5.03 11.84 9.42
CA PHE A 91 4.98 11.33 8.05
C PHE A 91 6.27 11.71 7.31
N TYR A 92 6.71 10.83 6.40
CA TYR A 92 7.85 11.05 5.51
C TYR A 92 9.18 11.27 6.25
N SER A 93 9.25 10.79 7.50
CA SER A 93 10.40 11.01 8.40
C SER A 93 11.24 9.76 8.64
N SER A 94 10.75 8.59 8.20
CA SER A 94 11.36 7.30 8.48
C SER A 94 12.62 7.06 7.65
N LYS A 95 13.57 6.34 8.23
CA LYS A 95 14.84 5.97 7.62
C LYS A 95 15.03 4.46 7.64
N PRO A 96 15.91 3.91 6.80
CA PRO A 96 16.14 2.47 6.77
C PRO A 96 16.53 1.89 8.13
N GLU A 97 17.35 2.61 8.90
CA GLU A 97 17.78 2.19 10.23
C GLU A 97 16.66 2.09 11.28
N ASP A 98 15.46 2.62 11.01
CA ASP A 98 14.32 2.53 11.92
C ASP A 98 13.64 1.15 11.84
N PHE A 99 13.89 0.36 10.78
CA PHE A 99 13.25 -0.95 10.57
C PHE A 99 14.11 -2.11 11.07
N GLU A 100 13.52 -3.01 11.86
CA GLU A 100 14.20 -4.20 12.41
C GLU A 100 14.38 -5.33 11.40
N ASP A 101 13.40 -5.55 10.51
CA ASP A 101 13.45 -6.59 9.47
C ASP A 101 14.43 -6.19 8.36
N ASP A 102 15.37 -7.07 8.03
CA ASP A 102 16.44 -6.80 7.06
C ASP A 102 15.90 -6.59 5.63
N VAL A 103 14.83 -7.30 5.24
CA VAL A 103 14.20 -7.15 3.92
C VAL A 103 13.52 -5.78 3.83
N ILE A 104 12.73 -5.41 4.85
CA ILE A 104 12.07 -4.10 4.93
C ILE A 104 13.10 -2.97 4.95
N ARG A 105 14.15 -3.10 5.77
CA ARG A 105 15.25 -2.12 5.82
C ARG A 105 15.91 -1.91 4.46
N ASN A 106 16.20 -2.99 3.74
CA ASN A 106 16.85 -2.90 2.43
C ASN A 106 15.94 -2.25 1.39
N LEU A 107 14.65 -2.60 1.37
CA LEU A 107 13.68 -1.98 0.47
C LEU A 107 13.46 -0.50 0.79
N ALA A 108 13.36 -0.13 2.07
CA ALA A 108 13.29 1.26 2.51
C ALA A 108 14.49 2.06 1.98
N ALA A 109 15.70 1.50 2.07
CA ALA A 109 16.89 2.12 1.52
C ALA A 109 16.83 2.27 -0.01
N GLU A 110 16.31 1.28 -0.73
CA GLU A 110 16.13 1.37 -2.18
C GLU A 110 15.16 2.49 -2.59
N TYR A 111 14.01 2.61 -1.94
CA TYR A 111 13.03 3.67 -2.21
C TYR A 111 13.60 5.06 -1.90
N ILE A 112 14.24 5.23 -0.75
CA ILE A 112 14.89 6.51 -0.39
C ILE A 112 16.00 6.87 -1.39
N ASN A 113 16.82 5.90 -1.82
CA ASN A 113 17.87 6.14 -2.81
C ASN A 113 17.32 6.55 -4.19
N LYS A 114 16.09 6.15 -4.52
CA LYS A 114 15.36 6.59 -5.72
C LYS A 114 14.73 7.98 -5.56
N GLY A 115 14.76 8.54 -4.35
CA GLY A 115 14.23 9.87 -4.03
C GLY A 115 12.78 9.87 -3.60
N TYR A 116 12.27 8.74 -3.10
CA TYR A 116 10.95 8.66 -2.47
C TYR A 116 11.05 8.98 -0.97
N ASP A 117 9.96 9.50 -0.44
CA ASP A 117 9.76 9.62 1.00
C ASP A 117 9.01 8.40 1.54
N ILE A 118 9.32 7.98 2.77
CA ILE A 118 8.67 6.81 3.38
C ILE A 118 8.17 7.12 4.79
N THR A 119 7.09 6.45 5.18
CA THR A 119 6.54 6.49 6.54
C THR A 119 6.37 5.08 7.09
N ASP A 120 6.91 4.81 8.27
CA ASP A 120 6.69 3.55 8.99
C ASP A 120 5.20 3.31 9.28
N ALA A 121 4.70 2.13 8.91
CA ALA A 121 3.34 1.67 9.16
C ALA A 121 2.92 1.77 10.62
N ARG A 122 3.86 1.49 11.55
CA ARG A 122 3.63 1.58 12.98
C ARG A 122 3.34 3.02 13.40
N ILE A 123 4.08 3.98 12.87
CA ILE A 123 3.85 5.41 13.12
C ILE A 123 2.46 5.79 12.63
N ILE A 124 2.06 5.33 11.45
CA ILE A 124 0.73 5.61 10.88
C ILE A 124 -0.35 5.07 11.82
N MET A 125 -0.25 3.82 12.24
CA MET A 125 -1.21 3.19 13.16
C MET A 125 -1.28 3.91 14.51
N ASP A 126 -0.13 4.20 15.14
CA ASP A 126 -0.07 4.81 16.47
C ASP A 126 -0.56 6.26 16.47
N LYS A 127 -0.31 6.99 15.38
CA LYS A 127 -0.66 8.42 15.27
C LYS A 127 -2.08 8.64 14.75
N THR A 128 -2.56 7.81 13.83
CA THR A 128 -3.87 8.04 13.19
C THR A 128 -4.94 7.08 13.68
N GLY A 129 -4.55 5.93 14.23
CA GLY A 129 -5.46 4.82 14.46
C GLY A 129 -5.96 4.15 13.18
N ALA A 130 -5.32 4.43 12.04
CA ALA A 130 -5.64 3.88 10.73
C ALA A 130 -4.39 3.25 10.09
N GLY A 131 -4.59 2.55 8.98
CA GLY A 131 -3.53 1.92 8.21
C GLY A 131 -4.11 0.97 7.16
N VAL A 132 -3.25 0.27 6.45
CA VAL A 132 -3.62 -0.76 5.48
C VAL A 132 -3.86 -2.07 6.22
N GLY A 133 -4.96 -2.75 5.92
CA GLY A 133 -5.31 -4.03 6.49
C GLY A 133 -6.75 -4.42 6.19
N PHE A 134 -7.30 -5.33 6.97
CA PHE A 134 -8.63 -5.90 6.75
C PHE A 134 -9.35 -6.13 8.09
N GLY A 135 -10.68 -6.10 8.08
CA GLY A 135 -11.48 -6.10 9.31
C GLY A 135 -11.06 -5.05 10.34
N ASP A 136 -10.75 -5.51 11.56
CA ASP A 136 -10.29 -4.68 12.69
C ASP A 136 -8.75 -4.60 12.79
N TYR A 137 -7.99 -5.09 11.81
CA TYR A 137 -6.53 -5.25 11.91
C TYR A 137 -5.79 -4.50 10.79
N GLY A 138 -4.61 -3.95 11.13
CA GLY A 138 -3.71 -3.27 10.21
C GLY A 138 -2.32 -3.90 10.18
N PHE A 139 -1.64 -3.87 9.04
CA PHE A 139 -0.24 -4.22 8.91
C PHE A 139 0.65 -3.21 9.65
N VAL A 140 1.61 -3.70 10.43
CA VAL A 140 2.45 -2.86 11.30
C VAL A 140 3.94 -3.02 11.07
N ASN A 141 4.34 -3.95 10.21
CA ASN A 141 5.74 -4.18 9.87
C ASN A 141 5.98 -3.84 8.41
N GLY A 142 6.37 -2.60 8.14
CA GLY A 142 6.52 -2.09 6.78
C GLY A 142 6.46 -0.57 6.71
N PHE A 143 6.26 -0.03 5.51
CA PHE A 143 6.18 1.40 5.27
C PHE A 143 5.30 1.76 4.07
N GLU A 144 4.75 2.96 4.10
CA GLU A 144 4.15 3.61 2.93
C GLU A 144 5.19 4.46 2.19
N VAL A 145 5.09 4.51 0.86
CA VAL A 145 5.99 5.23 -0.04
C VAL A 145 5.20 6.35 -0.71
N ALA A 146 5.73 7.57 -0.66
CA ALA A 146 5.19 8.72 -1.38
C ALA A 146 6.21 9.27 -2.38
N ASP A 147 5.72 9.70 -3.54
CA ASP A 147 6.55 10.45 -4.50
C ASP A 147 6.52 11.94 -4.15
N PRO A 148 7.62 12.53 -3.67
CA PRO A 148 7.67 13.95 -3.34
C PRO A 148 7.58 14.86 -4.59
N LYS A 149 7.67 14.30 -5.80
CA LYS A 149 7.53 15.03 -7.06
C LYS A 149 6.10 15.02 -7.59
N ASP A 150 5.22 14.17 -7.07
CA ASP A 150 3.79 14.29 -7.33
C ASP A 150 3.29 15.54 -6.60
N ASP A 151 2.47 16.37 -7.28
CA ASP A 151 1.98 17.66 -6.76
C ASP A 151 1.18 17.49 -5.45
N PHE A 152 0.77 16.25 -5.18
CA PHE A 152 0.00 15.84 -4.01
C PHE A 152 0.82 14.99 -3.03
N GLY A 153 2.06 14.60 -3.32
CA GLY A 153 2.81 13.69 -2.45
C GLY A 153 2.05 12.40 -2.15
N THR A 154 1.32 11.89 -3.15
CA THR A 154 0.39 10.78 -2.96
C THR A 154 1.16 9.49 -2.67
N THR A 155 0.65 8.68 -1.74
CA THR A 155 1.16 7.32 -1.52
C THR A 155 1.05 6.55 -2.84
N CYS A 156 2.19 6.10 -3.36
CA CYS A 156 2.30 5.39 -4.64
C CYS A 156 2.57 3.89 -4.46
N ALA A 157 3.09 3.50 -3.29
CA ALA A 157 3.28 2.11 -2.93
C ALA A 157 3.22 1.91 -1.41
N MET A 158 2.95 0.69 -0.98
CA MET A 158 2.93 0.29 0.42
C MET A 158 3.61 -1.08 0.51
N VAL A 159 4.57 -1.23 1.43
CA VAL A 159 5.45 -2.39 1.52
C VAL A 159 5.37 -2.95 2.93
N TYR A 160 4.86 -4.17 3.08
CA TYR A 160 4.63 -4.80 4.37
C TYR A 160 5.17 -6.23 4.42
N LYS A 161 5.45 -6.70 5.62
CA LYS A 161 5.50 -8.13 5.90
C LYS A 161 4.08 -8.68 5.97
N ALA A 162 3.86 -9.82 5.35
CA ALA A 162 2.62 -10.57 5.42
C ALA A 162 2.94 -12.06 5.29
N THR A 163 2.23 -12.90 6.03
CA THR A 163 2.13 -14.32 5.72
C THR A 163 1.28 -14.50 4.48
N ARG A 164 1.35 -15.70 3.88
CA ARG A 164 0.52 -16.03 2.72
C ARG A 164 -0.96 -15.84 3.02
N GLU A 165 -1.39 -16.27 4.20
CA GLU A 165 -2.78 -16.19 4.61
C GLU A 165 -3.24 -14.75 4.86
N GLU A 166 -2.44 -13.93 5.54
CA GLU A 166 -2.77 -12.50 5.72
C GLU A 166 -2.91 -11.78 4.37
N PHE A 167 -2.06 -12.14 3.40
CA PHE A 167 -2.17 -11.63 2.03
C PHE A 167 -3.44 -12.10 1.33
N ASP A 168 -3.73 -13.40 1.36
CA ASP A 168 -4.90 -13.98 0.69
C ASP A 168 -6.21 -13.39 1.28
N LEU A 169 -6.30 -13.24 2.61
CA LEU A 169 -7.44 -12.59 3.28
C LEU A 169 -7.57 -11.11 2.91
N PHE A 170 -6.46 -10.38 2.89
CA PHE A 170 -6.47 -8.98 2.46
C PHE A 170 -6.95 -8.86 1.00
N ALA A 171 -6.43 -9.70 0.09
CA ALA A 171 -6.80 -9.66 -1.32
C ALA A 171 -8.27 -10.03 -1.55
N GLU A 172 -8.81 -11.00 -0.82
CA GLU A 172 -10.22 -11.37 -0.87
C GLU A 172 -11.12 -10.21 -0.44
N GLU A 173 -10.82 -9.54 0.67
CA GLU A 173 -11.59 -8.36 1.10
C GLU A 173 -11.41 -7.17 0.16
N PHE A 174 -10.19 -6.93 -0.32
CA PHE A 174 -9.84 -5.77 -1.14
C PHE A 174 -10.50 -5.81 -2.53
N PHE A 175 -10.54 -6.99 -3.15
CA PHE A 175 -11.19 -7.20 -4.45
C PHE A 175 -12.58 -7.85 -4.34
N ASP A 176 -13.25 -7.78 -3.19
CA ASP A 176 -14.59 -8.37 -3.01
C ASP A 176 -15.59 -7.83 -4.06
N GLY A 177 -15.99 -8.70 -4.98
CA GLY A 177 -16.91 -8.37 -6.07
C GLY A 177 -16.26 -7.67 -7.27
N GLU A 178 -14.93 -7.56 -7.32
CA GLU A 178 -14.18 -7.03 -8.45
C GLU A 178 -13.52 -8.14 -9.27
N GLU A 179 -13.45 -7.95 -10.59
CA GLU A 179 -12.64 -8.81 -11.46
C GLU A 179 -11.18 -8.35 -11.39
N TYR A 180 -10.25 -9.30 -11.17
CA TYR A 180 -8.82 -9.04 -11.19
C TYR A 180 -8.08 -10.08 -12.04
N GLU A 181 -6.93 -9.67 -12.56
CA GLU A 181 -5.98 -10.59 -13.20
C GLU A 181 -5.03 -11.16 -12.15
N GLU A 182 -4.88 -12.49 -12.14
CA GLU A 182 -3.88 -13.18 -11.32
C GLU A 182 -2.75 -13.74 -12.20
N LYS A 183 -1.51 -13.51 -11.76
CA LYS A 183 -0.32 -14.18 -12.28
C LYS A 183 0.53 -14.70 -11.12
N SER A 184 0.83 -16.00 -11.13
CA SER A 184 1.68 -16.66 -10.15
C SER A 184 2.81 -17.42 -10.85
N ASP A 185 4.07 -17.21 -10.43
CA ASP A 185 5.25 -17.85 -11.04
C ASP A 185 6.21 -18.55 -10.07
N GLY A 186 5.71 -18.92 -8.89
CA GLY A 186 6.49 -19.60 -7.84
C GLY A 186 7.40 -18.67 -7.02
N ASN A 187 7.83 -17.55 -7.61
CA ASN A 187 8.59 -16.51 -6.91
C ASN A 187 7.70 -15.36 -6.42
N ALA A 188 6.55 -15.15 -7.07
CA ALA A 188 5.55 -14.20 -6.62
C ALA A 188 4.13 -14.60 -7.06
N THR A 189 3.14 -14.08 -6.34
CA THR A 189 1.74 -13.97 -6.77
C THR A 189 1.45 -12.49 -6.99
N VAL A 190 0.87 -12.14 -8.14
CA VAL A 190 0.53 -10.76 -8.53
C VAL A 190 -0.94 -10.70 -8.91
N LEU A 191 -1.69 -9.80 -8.26
CA LEU A 191 -3.11 -9.54 -8.49
C LEU A 191 -3.28 -8.10 -8.98
N LYS A 192 -4.05 -7.88 -10.06
CA LYS A 192 -4.25 -6.56 -10.66
C LYS A 192 -5.72 -6.24 -10.94
N SER A 193 -6.19 -5.09 -10.46
CA SER A 193 -7.50 -4.51 -10.80
C SER A 193 -7.45 -2.99 -10.68
N GLY A 194 -8.09 -2.28 -11.61
CA GLY A 194 -8.49 -0.87 -11.40
C GLY A 194 -7.39 0.14 -11.04
N GLY A 195 -6.15 -0.07 -11.49
CA GLY A 195 -4.99 0.77 -11.13
C GLY A 195 -4.26 0.32 -9.86
N TYR A 196 -4.64 -0.80 -9.27
CA TYR A 196 -3.99 -1.39 -8.11
C TYR A 196 -3.27 -2.68 -8.50
N THR A 197 -2.07 -2.86 -7.96
CA THR A 197 -1.32 -4.12 -8.06
C THR A 197 -0.96 -4.60 -6.66
N LEU A 198 -1.41 -5.80 -6.30
CA LEU A 198 -0.99 -6.50 -5.08
C LEU A 198 0.03 -7.57 -5.46
N THR A 199 1.21 -7.54 -4.85
CA THR A 199 2.28 -8.51 -5.07
C THR A 199 2.65 -9.19 -3.76
N TYR A 200 2.67 -10.52 -3.76
CA TYR A 200 3.15 -11.33 -2.64
C TYR A 200 4.38 -12.14 -3.04
N ARG A 201 5.46 -12.03 -2.25
CA ARG A 201 6.70 -12.80 -2.42
C ARG A 201 6.84 -13.79 -1.25
N PRO A 202 6.63 -15.10 -1.46
CA PRO A 202 6.55 -16.09 -0.38
C PRO A 202 7.85 -16.27 0.39
N ASP A 203 9.01 -16.28 -0.28
CA ASP A 203 10.31 -16.51 0.36
C ASP A 203 10.68 -15.44 1.38
N ASP A 204 10.21 -14.22 1.15
CA ASP A 204 10.47 -13.07 1.99
C ASP A 204 9.28 -12.72 2.91
N GLU A 205 8.15 -13.44 2.82
CA GLU A 205 6.88 -13.06 3.47
C GLU A 205 6.56 -11.57 3.25
N LEU A 206 6.66 -11.12 1.99
CA LEU A 206 6.57 -9.72 1.63
C LEU A 206 5.32 -9.45 0.80
N PHE A 207 4.54 -8.46 1.22
CA PHE A 207 3.40 -7.90 0.52
C PHE A 207 3.72 -6.49 0.04
N ILE A 208 3.54 -6.23 -1.26
CA ILE A 208 3.66 -4.91 -1.88
C ILE A 208 2.31 -4.56 -2.49
N TYR A 209 1.81 -3.37 -2.18
CA TYR A 209 0.62 -2.79 -2.78
C TYR A 209 1.04 -1.52 -3.53
N ASP A 210 1.05 -1.60 -4.86
CA ASP A 210 1.33 -0.47 -5.75
C ASP A 210 0.03 0.19 -6.24
N ILE A 211 0.05 1.52 -6.31
CA ILE A 211 -1.06 2.36 -6.76
C ILE A 211 -0.62 3.11 -8.02
N ASP A 212 -1.20 2.73 -9.15
CA ASP A 212 -1.04 3.42 -10.43
C ASP A 212 -2.25 4.31 -10.70
N LEU A 213 -2.13 5.59 -10.32
CA LEU A 213 -3.17 6.59 -10.53
C LEU A 213 -3.32 7.01 -12.00
N SER A 214 -2.39 6.63 -12.88
CA SER A 214 -2.47 6.96 -14.31
C SER A 214 -3.56 6.16 -15.03
N ALA A 215 -3.98 5.03 -14.47
CA ALA A 215 -5.07 4.20 -14.99
C ALA A 215 -6.46 4.84 -14.84
N GLY A 216 -6.61 5.90 -14.02
CA GLY A 216 -7.87 6.58 -13.74
C GLY A 216 -8.27 7.68 -14.75
N SER A 217 -7.39 8.08 -15.68
CA SER A 217 -7.70 9.12 -16.67
C SER A 217 -8.21 8.54 -17.99
N VAL A 218 -9.33 7.82 -17.95
CA VAL A 218 -10.14 7.56 -19.14
C VAL A 218 -11.59 7.90 -18.81
N GLY A 219 -11.93 9.17 -18.94
CA GLY A 219 -13.28 9.72 -18.80
C GLY A 219 -13.45 10.99 -19.60
#